data_AF-A0A348YKD1-F1
#
_entry.id   AF-A0A348YKD1-F1
#
_cell.length_a   1.000
_cell.length_b   1.000
_cell.length_c   1.000
_cell.angle_alpha   90.00
_cell.angle_beta   90.00
_cell.angle_gamma   90.00
#
_symmetry.space_group_name_H-M   'P 1'
#
loop_
_entity.id
_entity.type
_entity.pdbx_description
1 polymer ?
#
loop_
_entity_poly.entity_id
_entity_poly.type
_entity_poly.pdbx_seq_one_letter_code
_entity_poly.pdbx_strand_id
1 'polypeptide(L)'
;MIKFLFVIIIVCAAVIFGPILADNQGFVHIAIADYILEMSLTTAVIILVVALFVLYLLLSLISHFLRLPGGTMRWLRKRSSKKVLNSLESAVIAYEEGENERTLALLKQTGTFENLPIRSLFIGAKAAFNLGKYDLTRKYLSAAEQISSDAQVAANIVRARCNLRIDNPKAALEYLDSIKESFRNKLIYKLYYECYKRTYDIDKIYESSAMLSKYRLITEQDALNIAHQYFTHQLKNAKNYEDMQKIYKDLPRKLKREPDLIGSYIDKLLMLGETSRAKELAVDILKKDESPAFLEAISKWNKGIPEVLELLKKKESDNIISAQVNVPLLKAIGNMELQMGLLNDAMENYSKVLDMTKTSDIYYKIAQILTQQQNYAEATTYFTKAALASDK
;
A
#
# COMPACT_ATOMS: atom_id res chain seq x y z
N MET A 1 -36.51 -60.68 14.21
CA MET A 1 -36.27 -62.13 14.04
C MET A 1 -37.16 -62.96 14.99
N ILE A 2 -37.19 -62.69 16.30
CA ILE A 2 -38.03 -63.41 17.28
C ILE A 2 -39.54 -63.35 16.96
N LYS A 3 -40.06 -62.19 16.53
CA LYS A 3 -41.47 -62.03 16.16
C LYS A 3 -41.88 -62.86 14.93
N PHE A 4 -40.95 -63.12 14.02
CA PHE A 4 -41.21 -63.88 12.78
C PHE A 4 -41.20 -65.39 13.03
N LEU A 5 -40.32 -65.85 13.92
CA LEU A 5 -40.30 -67.24 14.38
C LEU A 5 -41.62 -67.59 15.10
N PHE A 6 -42.17 -66.68 15.90
CA PHE A 6 -43.47 -66.86 16.55
C PHE A 6 -44.62 -66.99 15.55
N VAL A 7 -44.64 -66.18 14.48
CA VAL A 7 -45.66 -66.27 13.44
C VAL A 7 -45.56 -67.60 12.69
N ILE A 8 -44.35 -68.06 12.36
CA ILE A 8 -44.14 -69.36 11.72
C ILE A 8 -44.61 -70.51 12.63
N ILE A 9 -44.30 -70.46 13.92
CA ILE A 9 -44.73 -71.49 14.88
C ILE A 9 -46.26 -71.51 15.00
N ILE A 10 -46.92 -70.35 15.07
CA ILE A 10 -48.39 -70.25 15.14
C ILE A 10 -49.04 -70.75 13.85
N VAL A 11 -48.47 -70.44 12.68
CA VAL A 11 -48.96 -70.92 11.38
C VAL A 11 -48.78 -72.43 11.25
N CYS A 12 -47.62 -72.97 11.63
CA CYS A 12 -47.40 -74.42 11.65
C CYS A 12 -48.37 -75.12 12.61
N ALA A 13 -48.61 -74.55 13.80
CA ALA A 13 -49.59 -75.07 14.73
C ALA A 13 -51.01 -75.02 14.15
N ALA A 14 -51.42 -73.92 13.50
CA ALA A 14 -52.73 -73.79 12.87
C ALA A 14 -52.93 -74.77 11.70
N VAL A 15 -51.88 -75.06 10.93
CA VAL A 15 -51.93 -76.03 9.81
C VAL A 15 -51.96 -77.48 10.30
N ILE A 16 -51.27 -77.78 11.41
CA ILE A 16 -51.23 -79.15 11.98
C ILE A 16 -52.50 -79.45 12.79
N PHE A 17 -52.97 -78.50 13.61
CA PHE A 17 -54.13 -78.69 14.49
C PHE A 17 -55.46 -78.31 13.85
N GLY A 18 -55.46 -77.44 12.82
CA GLY A 18 -56.67 -77.01 12.11
C GLY A 18 -57.49 -78.16 11.49
N PRO A 19 -56.86 -79.14 10.82
CA PRO A 19 -57.57 -80.28 10.25
C PRO A 19 -58.08 -81.28 11.30
N ILE A 20 -57.40 -81.41 12.44
CA ILE A 20 -57.74 -82.37 13.51
C ILE A 20 -58.96 -81.90 14.32
N LEU A 21 -59.25 -80.60 14.32
CA LEU A 21 -60.43 -80.00 14.96
C LEU A 21 -61.65 -79.89 14.03
N ALA A 22 -61.49 -80.11 12.73
CA ALA A 22 -62.53 -79.92 11.73
C ALA A 22 -63.11 -81.25 11.25
N ASP A 23 -64.02 -81.82 12.05
CA ASP A 23 -64.83 -83.01 11.72
C ASP A 23 -65.91 -82.72 10.65
N ASN A 24 -65.71 -81.69 9.82
CA ASN A 24 -66.59 -81.27 8.72
C ASN A 24 -65.72 -80.81 7.52
N GLN A 25 -65.85 -81.50 6.38
CA GLN A 25 -65.17 -81.14 5.13
C GLN A 25 -65.73 -79.82 4.58
N GLY A 26 -65.13 -78.70 4.94
CA GLY A 26 -65.35 -77.42 4.25
C GLY A 26 -64.69 -77.44 2.87
N PHE A 27 -65.45 -77.17 1.81
CA PHE A 27 -64.93 -76.90 0.48
C PHE A 27 -64.94 -75.40 0.21
N VAL A 28 -63.90 -74.91 -0.47
CA VAL A 28 -63.81 -73.53 -0.94
C VAL A 28 -63.96 -73.57 -2.46
N HIS A 29 -65.05 -73.00 -2.96
CA HIS A 29 -65.30 -72.83 -4.38
C HIS A 29 -64.85 -71.43 -4.78
N ILE A 30 -63.82 -71.35 -5.63
CA ILE A 30 -63.41 -70.09 -6.26
C ILE A 30 -63.88 -70.14 -7.71
N ALA A 31 -64.93 -69.37 -8.02
CA ALA A 31 -65.44 -69.23 -9.37
C ALA A 31 -64.72 -68.07 -10.07
N ILE A 32 -64.01 -68.36 -11.17
CA ILE A 32 -63.37 -67.37 -12.03
C ILE A 32 -63.90 -67.58 -13.44
N ALA A 33 -64.77 -66.66 -13.90
CA ALA A 33 -65.50 -66.79 -15.15
C ALA A 33 -66.21 -68.15 -15.25
N ASP A 34 -65.83 -69.00 -16.22
CA ASP A 34 -66.46 -70.31 -16.46
C ASP A 34 -65.77 -71.48 -15.72
N TYR A 35 -64.77 -71.19 -14.88
CA TYR A 35 -64.02 -72.20 -14.13
C TYR A 35 -64.35 -72.13 -12.64
N ILE A 36 -64.83 -73.26 -12.10
CA ILE A 36 -65.02 -73.45 -10.66
C ILE A 36 -63.88 -74.33 -10.16
N LEU A 37 -62.95 -73.72 -9.42
CA LEU A 37 -61.90 -74.45 -8.73
C LEU A 37 -62.43 -74.91 -7.37
N GLU A 38 -62.68 -76.21 -7.24
CA GLU A 38 -63.04 -76.84 -5.97
C GLU A 38 -61.76 -77.31 -5.27
N MET A 39 -61.47 -76.72 -4.12
CA MET A 39 -60.38 -77.19 -3.27
C MET A 39 -60.85 -77.36 -1.83
N SER A 40 -60.21 -78.28 -1.11
CA SER A 40 -60.47 -78.43 0.32
C SER A 40 -60.06 -77.16 1.05
N LEU A 41 -60.76 -76.84 2.14
CA LEU A 41 -60.45 -75.69 2.99
C LEU A 41 -59.00 -75.72 3.49
N THR A 42 -58.46 -76.91 3.76
CA THR A 42 -57.07 -77.08 4.19
C THR A 42 -56.08 -76.69 3.09
N THR A 43 -56.33 -77.09 1.84
CA THR A 43 -55.52 -76.70 0.69
C THR A 43 -55.61 -75.19 0.44
N ALA A 44 -56.79 -74.59 0.55
CA ALA A 44 -56.97 -73.15 0.41
C ALA A 44 -56.17 -72.35 1.46
N VAL A 45 -56.18 -72.80 2.72
CA VAL A 45 -55.40 -72.17 3.81
C VAL A 45 -53.90 -72.29 3.56
N ILE A 46 -53.41 -73.45 3.12
CA ILE A 46 -51.98 -73.63 2.79
C ILE A 46 -51.58 -72.68 1.66
N ILE A 47 -52.37 -72.59 0.58
CA ILE A 47 -52.10 -71.68 -0.54
C ILE A 47 -52.09 -70.22 -0.08
N LEU A 48 -53.04 -69.82 0.76
CA LEU A 48 -53.10 -68.47 1.33
C LEU A 48 -51.83 -68.14 2.15
N VAL A 49 -51.39 -69.07 3.00
CA VAL A 49 -50.18 -68.91 3.82
C VAL A 49 -48.94 -68.76 2.93
N VAL A 50 -48.81 -69.61 1.90
CA VAL A 50 -47.70 -69.54 0.94
C VAL A 50 -47.73 -68.21 0.18
N ALA A 51 -48.91 -67.77 -0.29
CA ALA A 51 -49.08 -66.50 -0.98
C ALA A 51 -48.67 -65.31 -0.10
N LEU A 52 -49.08 -65.30 1.18
CA LEU A 52 -48.69 -64.27 2.15
C LEU A 52 -47.18 -64.27 2.42
N PHE A 53 -46.55 -65.45 2.50
CA PHE A 53 -45.10 -65.56 2.67
C PHE A 53 -44.32 -65.02 1.46
N VAL A 54 -44.76 -65.36 0.24
CA VAL A 54 -44.19 -64.84 -1.00
C VAL A 54 -44.36 -63.32 -1.08
N LEU A 55 -45.55 -62.80 -0.77
CA LEU A 55 -45.81 -61.36 -0.74
C LEU A 55 -44.92 -60.65 0.28
N TYR A 56 -44.72 -61.24 1.47
CA TYR A 56 -43.80 -60.71 2.47
C TYR A 56 -42.35 -60.69 1.98
N LEU A 57 -41.88 -61.76 1.33
CA LEU A 57 -40.54 -61.80 0.75
C LEU A 57 -40.35 -60.72 -0.32
N LEU A 58 -41.33 -60.55 -1.20
CA LEU A 58 -41.31 -59.50 -2.22
C LEU A 58 -41.27 -58.10 -1.60
N LEU A 59 -42.14 -57.81 -0.63
CA LEU A 59 -42.16 -56.53 0.09
C LEU A 59 -40.85 -56.29 0.85
N SER A 60 -40.26 -57.33 1.45
CA SER A 60 -38.97 -57.27 2.15
C SER A 60 -37.83 -56.96 1.18
N LEU A 61 -37.76 -57.63 0.02
CA LEU A 61 -36.80 -57.37 -1.04
C LEU A 61 -36.89 -55.91 -1.54
N ILE A 62 -38.12 -55.46 -1.84
CA ILE A 62 -38.40 -54.09 -2.26
C ILE A 62 -37.96 -53.10 -1.18
N SER A 63 -38.24 -53.37 0.10
CA SER A 63 -37.81 -52.51 1.21
C SER A 63 -36.29 -52.50 1.40
N HIS A 64 -35.58 -53.60 1.12
CA HIS A 64 -34.13 -53.70 1.25
C HIS A 64 -33.42 -52.91 0.14
N PHE A 65 -33.94 -52.98 -1.09
CA PHE A 65 -33.47 -52.17 -2.21
C PHE A 65 -33.79 -50.68 -2.03
N LEU A 66 -34.99 -50.34 -1.54
CA LEU A 66 -35.39 -48.94 -1.28
C LEU A 66 -34.71 -48.32 -0.04
N ARG A 67 -34.18 -49.12 0.89
CA ARG A 67 -33.37 -48.64 2.03
C ARG A 67 -31.90 -48.38 1.68
N LEU A 68 -31.48 -48.64 0.43
CA LEU A 68 -30.10 -48.46 -0.06
C LEU A 68 -29.82 -47.24 -0.96
N PRO A 69 -30.46 -46.06 -0.81
CA PRO A 69 -29.91 -44.83 -1.42
C PRO A 69 -29.78 -43.65 -0.44
N GLY A 70 -29.18 -43.85 0.73
CA GLY A 70 -28.69 -42.75 1.59
C GLY A 70 -27.16 -42.58 1.60
N GLY A 71 -26.42 -43.67 1.38
CA GLY A 71 -24.96 -43.71 1.49
C GLY A 71 -24.21 -43.25 0.23
N THR A 72 -24.72 -43.58 -0.96
CA THR A 72 -24.09 -43.27 -2.26
C THR A 72 -24.14 -41.79 -2.59
N MET A 73 -25.26 -41.10 -2.35
CA MET A 73 -25.37 -39.65 -2.57
C MET A 73 -24.50 -38.85 -1.58
N ARG A 74 -24.39 -39.32 -0.33
CA ARG A 74 -23.51 -38.71 0.68
C ARG A 74 -22.02 -38.97 0.38
N TRP A 75 -21.68 -40.12 -0.17
CA TRP A 75 -20.32 -40.46 -0.63
C TRP A 75 -19.93 -39.68 -1.91
N LEU A 76 -20.83 -39.55 -2.89
CA LEU A 76 -20.61 -38.74 -4.09
C LEU A 76 -20.47 -37.25 -3.74
N ARG A 77 -21.32 -36.72 -2.86
CA ARG A 77 -21.17 -35.35 -2.32
C ARG A 77 -19.83 -35.16 -1.59
N LYS A 78 -19.45 -36.09 -0.70
CA LYS A 78 -18.16 -36.03 0.01
C LYS A 78 -16.95 -36.10 -0.95
N ARG A 79 -17.01 -36.95 -1.99
CA ARG A 79 -15.94 -37.07 -2.99
C ARG A 79 -15.82 -35.82 -3.87
N SER A 80 -16.95 -35.23 -4.26
CA SER A 80 -16.97 -33.98 -5.03
C SER A 80 -16.40 -32.80 -4.23
N SER A 81 -16.77 -32.65 -2.96
CA SER A 81 -16.23 -31.60 -2.09
C SER A 81 -14.72 -31.76 -1.85
N LYS A 82 -14.23 -33.01 -1.67
CA LYS A 82 -12.79 -33.27 -1.53
C LYS A 82 -12.01 -32.89 -2.80
N LYS A 83 -12.56 -33.14 -3.99
CA LYS A 83 -11.94 -32.74 -5.26
C LYS A 83 -11.81 -31.22 -5.39
N VAL A 84 -12.84 -30.46 -4.99
CA VAL A 84 -12.81 -29.00 -4.98
C VAL A 84 -11.73 -28.49 -4.03
N LEU A 85 -11.70 -29.00 -2.79
CA LEU A 85 -10.67 -28.62 -1.81
C LEU A 85 -9.25 -28.90 -2.31
N ASN A 86 -9.00 -30.10 -2.84
CA ASN A 86 -7.70 -30.45 -3.43
C ASN A 86 -7.32 -29.51 -4.59
N SER A 87 -8.29 -29.07 -5.39
CA SER A 87 -8.04 -28.14 -6.51
C SER A 87 -7.72 -26.73 -6.01
N LEU A 88 -8.37 -26.27 -4.93
CA LEU A 88 -8.04 -24.99 -4.29
C LEU A 88 -6.64 -25.01 -3.65
N GLU A 89 -6.28 -26.11 -2.97
CA GLU A 89 -4.93 -26.31 -2.45
C GLU A 89 -3.89 -26.36 -3.57
N SER A 90 -4.18 -27.09 -4.66
CA SER A 90 -3.32 -27.11 -5.85
C SER A 90 -3.18 -25.74 -6.50
N ALA A 91 -4.24 -24.92 -6.52
CA ALA A 91 -4.20 -23.57 -7.09
C ALA A 91 -3.28 -22.64 -6.28
N VAL A 92 -3.28 -22.81 -4.95
CA VAL A 92 -2.36 -22.11 -4.05
C VAL A 92 -0.93 -22.53 -4.34
N ILE A 93 -0.65 -23.84 -4.39
CA ILE A 93 0.69 -24.36 -4.65
C ILE A 93 1.21 -23.83 -5.98
N ALA A 94 0.41 -23.97 -7.05
CA ALA A 94 0.75 -23.46 -8.37
C ALA A 94 1.04 -21.94 -8.38
N TYR A 95 0.34 -21.15 -7.55
CA TYR A 95 0.61 -19.71 -7.45
C TYR A 95 1.96 -19.43 -6.81
N GLU A 96 2.30 -20.15 -5.73
CA GLU A 96 3.60 -20.01 -5.06
C GLU A 96 4.76 -20.54 -5.93
N GLU A 97 4.50 -21.51 -6.81
CA GLU A 97 5.43 -21.98 -7.85
C GLU A 97 5.58 -20.99 -9.02
N GLY A 98 4.76 -19.93 -9.08
CA GLY A 98 4.76 -18.94 -10.15
C GLY A 98 3.96 -19.34 -11.40
N GLU A 99 3.27 -20.48 -11.38
CA GLU A 99 2.42 -21.00 -12.46
C GLU A 99 1.05 -20.30 -12.51
N ASN A 100 1.06 -18.99 -12.79
CA ASN A 100 -0.15 -18.15 -12.74
C ASN A 100 -1.29 -18.64 -13.67
N GLU A 101 -0.97 -19.20 -14.84
CA GLU A 101 -1.99 -19.74 -15.75
C GLU A 101 -2.68 -20.98 -15.17
N ARG A 102 -1.90 -21.89 -14.57
CA ARG A 102 -2.41 -23.09 -13.93
C ARG A 102 -3.24 -22.75 -12.69
N THR A 103 -2.81 -21.76 -11.90
CA THR A 103 -3.62 -21.24 -10.78
C THR A 103 -5.02 -20.83 -11.26
N LEU A 104 -5.11 -20.01 -12.31
CA LEU A 104 -6.40 -19.57 -12.83
C LEU A 104 -7.22 -20.71 -13.42
N ALA A 105 -6.59 -21.67 -14.10
CA ALA A 105 -7.26 -22.86 -14.62
C ALA A 105 -7.87 -23.71 -13.49
N LEU A 106 -7.13 -23.93 -12.41
CA LEU A 106 -7.59 -24.67 -11.23
C LEU A 106 -8.72 -23.93 -10.51
N LEU A 107 -8.62 -22.61 -10.33
CA LEU A 107 -9.69 -21.80 -9.73
C LEU A 107 -10.96 -21.72 -10.59
N LYS A 108 -10.83 -21.76 -11.92
CA LYS A 108 -11.99 -21.79 -12.82
C LYS A 108 -12.76 -23.11 -12.72
N GLN A 109 -12.06 -24.21 -12.43
CA GLN A 109 -12.69 -25.53 -12.26
C GLN A 109 -13.44 -25.69 -10.94
N THR A 110 -13.16 -24.85 -9.93
CA THR A 110 -13.73 -24.99 -8.58
C THR A 110 -15.05 -24.25 -8.39
N GLY A 111 -15.39 -23.25 -9.21
CA GLY A 111 -16.71 -22.61 -9.19
C GLY A 111 -16.74 -21.16 -9.69
N THR A 112 -17.87 -20.49 -9.42
CA THR A 112 -18.04 -19.05 -9.65
C THR A 112 -17.32 -18.23 -8.58
N PHE A 113 -17.03 -16.95 -8.87
CA PHE A 113 -16.33 -16.06 -7.93
C PHE A 113 -17.01 -15.97 -6.56
N GLU A 114 -18.33 -15.90 -6.50
CA GLU A 114 -19.11 -15.79 -5.25
C GLU A 114 -18.96 -17.00 -4.32
N ASN A 115 -18.64 -18.17 -4.88
CA ASN A 115 -18.49 -19.41 -4.12
C ASN A 115 -17.04 -19.74 -3.76
N LEU A 116 -16.08 -18.93 -4.22
CA LEU A 116 -14.67 -19.15 -3.92
C LEU A 116 -14.34 -18.64 -2.51
N PRO A 117 -13.57 -19.40 -1.70
CA PRO A 117 -13.04 -18.90 -0.45
C PRO A 117 -12.19 -17.64 -0.66
N ILE A 118 -12.21 -16.73 0.31
CA ILE A 118 -11.51 -15.43 0.24
C ILE A 118 -10.03 -15.54 -0.15
N ARG A 119 -9.32 -16.56 0.35
CA ARG A 119 -7.92 -16.82 0.01
C ARG A 119 -7.73 -17.03 -1.49
N SER A 120 -8.62 -17.83 -2.09
CA SER A 120 -8.60 -18.17 -3.51
C SER A 120 -8.94 -16.97 -4.39
N LEU A 121 -9.83 -16.08 -3.92
CA LEU A 121 -10.08 -14.81 -4.60
C LEU A 121 -8.83 -13.92 -4.65
N PHE A 122 -8.11 -13.76 -3.54
CA PHE A 122 -6.89 -12.97 -3.53
C PHE A 122 -5.76 -13.58 -4.37
N ILE A 123 -5.61 -14.91 -4.35
CA ILE A 123 -4.63 -15.61 -5.19
C ILE A 123 -5.00 -15.47 -6.67
N GLY A 124 -6.28 -15.65 -7.01
CA GLY A 124 -6.78 -15.44 -8.37
C GLY A 124 -6.56 -14.01 -8.87
N ALA A 125 -6.80 -13.01 -8.02
CA ALA A 125 -6.53 -11.61 -8.34
C ALA A 125 -5.05 -11.36 -8.67
N LYS A 126 -4.14 -11.87 -7.83
CA LYS A 126 -2.69 -11.72 -8.01
C LYS A 126 -2.17 -12.49 -9.23
N ALA A 127 -2.65 -13.72 -9.45
CA ALA A 127 -2.30 -14.53 -10.61
C ALA A 127 -2.76 -13.86 -11.92
N ALA A 128 -4.01 -13.38 -11.95
CA ALA A 128 -4.54 -12.62 -13.08
C ALA A 128 -3.73 -11.34 -13.33
N PHE A 129 -3.32 -10.64 -12.27
CA PHE A 129 -2.52 -9.43 -12.38
C PHE A 129 -1.13 -9.72 -12.98
N ASN A 130 -0.47 -10.78 -12.52
CA ASN A 130 0.83 -11.21 -13.04
C ASN A 130 0.79 -11.58 -14.53
N LEU A 131 -0.36 -12.02 -15.03
CA LEU A 131 -0.60 -12.30 -16.46
C LEU A 131 -1.08 -11.08 -17.27
N GLY A 132 -1.14 -9.89 -16.67
CA GLY A 132 -1.67 -8.68 -17.32
C GLY A 132 -3.19 -8.68 -17.54
N LYS A 133 -3.94 -9.61 -16.93
CA LYS A 133 -5.40 -9.73 -17.06
C LYS A 133 -6.12 -8.83 -16.05
N TYR A 134 -5.98 -7.52 -16.21
CA TYR A 134 -6.45 -6.53 -15.22
C TYR A 134 -7.97 -6.55 -14.97
N ASP A 135 -8.80 -6.80 -15.99
CA ASP A 135 -10.25 -6.97 -15.81
C ASP A 135 -10.58 -8.15 -14.90
N LEU A 136 -9.85 -9.25 -15.06
CA LEU A 136 -10.04 -10.43 -14.25
C LEU A 136 -9.57 -10.19 -12.81
N THR A 137 -8.45 -9.47 -12.62
CA THR A 137 -8.02 -8.99 -11.30
C THR A 137 -9.12 -8.17 -10.62
N ARG A 138 -9.74 -7.23 -11.33
CA ARG A 138 -10.85 -6.43 -10.80
C ARG A 138 -12.04 -7.29 -10.37
N LYS A 139 -12.43 -8.28 -11.18
CA LYS A 139 -13.52 -9.20 -10.84
C LYS A 139 -13.24 -10.01 -9.56
N TYR A 140 -12.03 -10.57 -9.42
CA TYR A 140 -11.64 -11.30 -8.21
C TYR A 140 -11.66 -10.41 -6.96
N LEU A 141 -11.14 -9.19 -7.04
CA LEU A 141 -11.09 -8.26 -5.90
C LEU A 141 -12.47 -7.72 -5.52
N SER A 142 -13.33 -7.50 -6.51
CA SER A 142 -14.71 -7.06 -6.26
C SER A 142 -15.53 -8.17 -5.63
N ALA A 143 -15.32 -9.43 -6.02
CA ALA A 143 -15.93 -10.57 -5.31
C ALA A 143 -15.42 -10.68 -3.87
N ALA A 144 -14.13 -10.41 -3.62
CA ALA A 144 -13.57 -10.48 -2.27
C ALA A 144 -14.15 -9.41 -1.34
N GLU A 145 -14.39 -8.19 -1.84
CA GLU A 145 -14.86 -7.07 -1.00
C GLU A 145 -16.28 -7.25 -0.46
N GLN A 146 -17.10 -8.06 -1.13
CA GLN A 146 -18.49 -8.36 -0.73
C GLN A 146 -18.57 -9.30 0.48
N ILE A 147 -17.45 -9.94 0.86
CA ILE A 147 -17.44 -10.97 1.92
C ILE A 147 -17.48 -10.35 3.32
N SER A 148 -16.65 -9.32 3.58
CA SER A 148 -16.57 -8.66 4.88
C SER A 148 -15.85 -7.31 4.79
N SER A 149 -15.96 -6.48 5.84
CA SER A 149 -15.21 -5.22 5.95
C SER A 149 -13.70 -5.44 5.90
N ASP A 150 -13.20 -6.49 6.55
CA ASP A 150 -11.77 -6.81 6.56
C ASP A 150 -11.29 -7.25 5.17
N ALA A 151 -12.15 -7.98 4.44
CA ALA A 151 -11.90 -8.37 3.06
C ALA A 151 -11.85 -7.16 2.14
N GLN A 152 -12.73 -6.17 2.35
CA GLN A 152 -12.73 -4.91 1.62
C GLN A 152 -11.41 -4.14 1.83
N VAL A 153 -10.94 -4.02 3.08
CA VAL A 153 -9.64 -3.38 3.38
C VAL A 153 -8.50 -4.13 2.67
N ALA A 154 -8.46 -5.46 2.76
CA ALA A 154 -7.45 -6.27 2.10
C ALA A 154 -7.50 -6.15 0.57
N ALA A 155 -8.70 -6.10 -0.03
CA ALA A 155 -8.88 -5.88 -1.46
C ALA A 155 -8.31 -4.53 -1.90
N ASN A 156 -8.59 -3.45 -1.17
CA ASN A 156 -8.05 -2.12 -1.48
C ASN A 156 -6.52 -2.07 -1.33
N ILE A 157 -5.93 -2.75 -0.34
CA ILE A 157 -4.47 -2.90 -0.23
C ILE A 157 -3.90 -3.63 -1.44
N VAL A 158 -4.55 -4.70 -1.92
CA VAL A 158 -4.10 -5.42 -3.12
C VAL A 158 -4.24 -4.54 -4.36
N ARG A 159 -5.32 -3.77 -4.52
CA ARG A 159 -5.50 -2.81 -5.61
C ARG A 159 -4.41 -1.75 -5.60
N ALA A 160 -4.09 -1.17 -4.44
CA ALA A 160 -3.02 -0.18 -4.30
C ALA A 160 -1.65 -0.76 -4.70
N ARG A 161 -1.31 -1.96 -4.21
CA ARG A 161 -0.06 -2.64 -4.60
C ARG A 161 0.01 -2.96 -6.09
N CYS A 162 -1.10 -3.39 -6.69
CA CYS A 162 -1.18 -3.66 -8.12
C CYS A 162 -0.91 -2.38 -8.92
N ASN A 163 -1.56 -1.26 -8.57
CA ASN A 163 -1.35 0.03 -9.23
C ASN A 163 0.09 0.55 -9.05
N LEU A 164 0.69 0.40 -7.87
CA LEU A 164 2.11 0.71 -7.67
C LEU A 164 3.05 -0.17 -8.53
N ARG A 165 2.71 -1.43 -8.82
CA ARG A 165 3.54 -2.29 -9.68
C ARG A 165 3.55 -1.85 -11.15
N ILE A 166 2.51 -1.15 -11.60
CA ILE A 166 2.41 -0.58 -12.96
C ILE A 166 2.65 0.94 -12.98
N ASP A 167 3.34 1.46 -11.97
CA ASP A 167 3.67 2.88 -11.80
C ASP A 167 2.47 3.84 -11.90
N ASN A 168 1.33 3.43 -11.33
CA ASN A 168 0.14 4.26 -11.20
C ASN A 168 -0.11 4.66 -9.73
N PRO A 169 0.71 5.53 -9.13
CA PRO A 169 0.58 5.92 -7.72
C PRO A 169 -0.72 6.68 -7.42
N LYS A 170 -1.29 7.41 -8.41
CA LYS A 170 -2.54 8.16 -8.22
C LYS A 170 -3.73 7.24 -7.95
N ALA A 171 -3.93 6.22 -8.78
CA ALA A 171 -4.98 5.23 -8.54
C ALA A 171 -4.72 4.41 -7.26
N ALA A 172 -3.45 4.17 -6.91
CA ALA A 172 -3.13 3.53 -5.64
C ALA A 172 -3.60 4.37 -4.44
N LEU A 173 -3.39 5.68 -4.47
CA LEU A 173 -3.85 6.61 -3.43
C LEU A 173 -5.37 6.58 -3.28
N GLU A 174 -6.15 6.59 -4.36
CA GLU A 174 -7.61 6.51 -4.28
C GLU A 174 -8.09 5.29 -3.47
N TYR A 175 -7.48 4.12 -3.70
CA TYR A 175 -7.80 2.92 -2.93
C TYR A 175 -7.33 3.00 -1.48
N LEU A 176 -6.18 3.60 -1.20
CA LEU A 176 -5.69 3.78 0.16
C LEU A 176 -6.54 4.79 0.95
N ASP A 177 -6.98 5.88 0.31
CA ASP A 177 -7.79 6.95 0.90
C ASP A 177 -9.18 6.45 1.29
N SER A 178 -9.73 5.51 0.51
CA SER A 178 -11.00 4.84 0.84
C SER A 178 -10.93 3.99 2.12
N ILE A 179 -9.73 3.68 2.63
CA ILE A 179 -9.56 2.92 3.88
C ILE A 179 -9.71 3.87 5.07
N LYS A 180 -10.71 3.62 5.92
CA LYS A 180 -10.95 4.39 7.15
C LYS A 180 -9.70 4.41 8.04
N GLU A 181 -9.47 5.54 8.71
CA GLU A 181 -8.28 5.75 9.55
C GLU A 181 -8.08 4.67 10.63
N SER A 182 -9.17 4.15 11.20
CA SER A 182 -9.13 3.08 12.21
C SER A 182 -8.48 1.78 11.72
N PHE A 183 -8.47 1.53 10.41
CA PHE A 183 -7.86 0.34 9.81
C PHE A 183 -6.43 0.60 9.30
N ARG A 184 -5.94 1.85 9.36
CA ARG A 184 -4.61 2.19 8.86
C ARG A 184 -3.53 1.64 9.79
N ASN A 185 -2.60 0.90 9.20
CA ASN A 185 -1.50 0.26 9.90
C ASN A 185 -0.15 0.57 9.20
N LYS A 186 0.95 0.05 9.75
CA LYS A 186 2.30 0.22 9.21
C LYS A 186 2.40 -0.04 7.70
N LEU A 187 1.72 -1.07 7.20
CA LEU A 187 1.76 -1.41 5.78
C LEU A 187 1.08 -0.33 4.92
N ILE A 188 -0.07 0.18 5.34
CA ILE A 188 -0.80 1.22 4.61
C ILE A 188 0.03 2.50 4.55
N TYR A 189 0.65 2.93 5.65
CA TYR A 189 1.55 4.08 5.66
C TYR A 189 2.80 3.88 4.79
N LYS A 190 3.32 2.65 4.69
CA LYS A 190 4.39 2.33 3.74
C LYS A 190 3.93 2.54 2.30
N LEU A 191 2.73 2.10 1.95
CA LEU A 191 2.19 2.28 0.60
C LEU A 191 1.91 3.76 0.29
N TYR A 192 1.35 4.52 1.24
CA TYR A 192 1.22 5.98 1.10
C TYR A 192 2.57 6.63 0.81
N TYR A 193 3.60 6.31 1.59
CA TYR A 193 4.94 6.85 1.39
C TYR A 193 5.53 6.49 0.02
N GLU A 194 5.36 5.26 -0.44
CA GLU A 194 5.77 4.85 -1.80
C GLU A 194 5.02 5.64 -2.88
N CYS A 195 3.72 5.89 -2.70
CA CYS A 195 2.93 6.71 -3.63
C CYS A 195 3.47 8.15 -3.68
N TYR A 196 3.59 8.81 -2.51
CA TYR A 196 4.00 10.20 -2.44
C TYR A 196 5.43 10.43 -2.96
N LYS A 197 6.33 9.46 -2.74
CA LYS A 197 7.69 9.53 -3.32
C LYS A 197 7.67 9.52 -4.85
N ARG A 198 6.78 8.75 -5.49
CA ARG A 198 6.68 8.68 -6.95
C ARG A 198 5.99 9.88 -7.56
N THR A 199 5.07 10.50 -6.82
CA THR A 199 4.41 11.74 -7.25
C THR A 199 5.20 12.99 -6.87
N TYR A 200 6.35 12.85 -6.20
CA TYR A 200 7.15 13.96 -5.66
C TYR A 200 6.34 14.92 -4.78
N ASP A 201 5.33 14.40 -4.07
CA ASP A 201 4.43 15.20 -3.24
C ASP A 201 5.03 15.39 -1.85
N ILE A 202 5.89 16.40 -1.74
CA ILE A 202 6.64 16.65 -0.51
C ILE A 202 5.75 17.07 0.67
N ASP A 203 4.66 17.77 0.37
CA ASP A 203 3.73 18.26 1.39
C ASP A 203 3.07 17.06 2.08
N LYS A 204 2.59 16.07 1.31
CA LYS A 204 2.01 14.84 1.87
C LYS A 204 3.03 13.96 2.59
N ILE A 205 4.28 13.92 2.14
CA ILE A 205 5.36 13.21 2.85
C ILE A 205 5.61 13.85 4.22
N TYR A 206 5.68 15.18 4.28
CA TYR A 206 5.89 15.91 5.53
C TYR A 206 4.70 15.75 6.49
N GLU A 207 3.46 15.90 6.01
CA GLU A 207 2.24 15.69 6.80
C GLU A 207 2.19 14.29 7.42
N SER A 208 2.64 13.27 6.69
CA SER A 208 2.66 11.89 7.16
C SER A 208 3.91 11.51 7.97
N SER A 209 4.93 12.37 8.05
CA SER A 209 6.25 12.08 8.64
C SER A 209 6.18 11.58 10.08
N ALA A 210 5.31 12.14 10.92
CA ALA A 210 5.14 11.71 12.31
C ALA A 210 4.68 10.24 12.40
N MET A 211 3.74 9.84 11.54
CA MET A 211 3.25 8.46 11.47
C MET A 211 4.29 7.52 10.84
N LEU A 212 5.04 8.00 9.83
CA LEU A 212 6.14 7.25 9.24
C LEU A 212 7.24 6.93 10.27
N SER A 213 7.62 7.93 11.08
CA SER A 213 8.58 7.77 12.18
C SER A 213 8.04 6.83 13.26
N LYS A 214 6.77 7.00 13.68
CA LYS A 214 6.10 6.12 14.66
C LYS A 214 6.15 4.65 14.25
N TYR A 215 5.94 4.37 12.96
CA TYR A 215 6.02 3.01 12.41
C TYR A 215 7.43 2.55 12.01
N ARG A 216 8.45 3.39 12.23
CA ARG A 216 9.85 3.13 11.84
C ARG A 216 9.97 2.82 10.35
N LEU A 217 9.26 3.58 9.52
CA LEU A 217 9.36 3.55 8.06
C LEU A 217 10.41 4.54 7.54
N ILE A 218 10.72 5.55 8.34
CA ILE A 218 11.79 6.52 8.13
C ILE A 218 12.58 6.66 9.43
N THR A 219 13.86 7.03 9.31
CA THR A 219 14.72 7.35 10.45
C THR A 219 14.46 8.78 10.94
N GLU A 220 15.00 9.14 12.11
CA GLU A 220 14.96 10.53 12.58
C GLU A 220 15.68 11.48 11.60
N GLN A 221 16.80 11.02 11.02
CA GLN A 221 17.52 11.79 10.02
C GLN A 221 16.71 11.98 8.74
N ASP A 222 16.02 10.95 8.27
CA ASP A 222 15.12 11.06 7.12
C ASP A 222 14.00 12.07 7.38
N ALA A 223 13.41 12.05 8.59
CA ALA A 223 12.38 12.99 8.98
C ALA A 223 12.88 14.45 8.98
N LEU A 224 14.11 14.68 9.46
CA LEU A 224 14.76 16.00 9.40
C LEU A 224 15.01 16.43 7.95
N ASN A 225 15.53 15.53 7.11
CA ASN A 225 15.78 15.81 5.69
C ASN A 225 14.48 16.15 4.93
N ILE A 226 13.41 15.40 5.17
CA ILE A 226 12.07 15.67 4.62
C ILE A 226 11.57 17.04 5.07
N ALA A 227 11.69 17.35 6.36
CA ALA A 227 11.29 18.64 6.91
C ALA A 227 12.09 19.79 6.29
N HIS A 228 13.41 19.64 6.15
CA HIS A 228 14.27 20.63 5.50
C HIS A 228 13.82 20.90 4.04
N GLN A 229 13.59 19.85 3.26
CA GLN A 229 13.14 19.97 1.88
C GLN A 229 11.73 20.60 1.80
N TYR A 230 10.81 20.20 2.67
CA TYR A 230 9.46 20.78 2.77
C TYR A 230 9.52 22.28 3.04
N PHE A 231 10.23 22.71 4.08
CA PHE A 231 10.32 24.14 4.41
C PHE A 231 11.07 24.94 3.36
N THR A 232 12.10 24.36 2.73
CA THR A 232 12.76 25.00 1.58
C THR A 232 11.78 25.25 0.43
N HIS A 233 10.91 24.28 0.13
CA HIS A 233 9.85 24.43 -0.87
C HIS A 233 8.83 25.51 -0.48
N GLN A 234 8.38 25.52 0.77
CA GLN A 234 7.44 26.52 1.28
C GLN A 234 8.04 27.94 1.25
N LEU A 235 9.31 28.11 1.60
CA LEU A 235 10.01 29.41 1.53
C LEU A 235 10.08 29.97 0.10
N LYS A 236 10.34 29.10 -0.88
CA LYS A 236 10.35 29.51 -2.30
C LYS A 236 8.99 30.05 -2.73
N ASN A 237 7.92 29.37 -2.31
CA ASN A 237 6.53 29.68 -2.71
C ASN A 237 5.87 30.79 -1.88
N ALA A 238 6.44 31.19 -0.74
CA ALA A 238 5.92 32.26 0.09
C ALA A 238 5.81 33.58 -0.71
N LYS A 239 4.66 34.25 -0.62
CA LYS A 239 4.37 35.47 -1.42
C LYS A 239 4.42 36.74 -0.60
N ASN A 240 4.20 36.64 0.71
CA ASN A 240 4.13 37.77 1.62
C ASN A 240 4.73 37.43 2.98
N TYR A 241 4.78 38.44 3.85
CA TYR A 241 5.33 38.28 5.19
C TYR A 241 4.47 37.38 6.10
N GLU A 242 3.15 37.32 5.90
CA GLU A 242 2.27 36.44 6.69
C GLU A 242 2.59 34.95 6.45
N ASP A 243 2.88 34.57 5.20
CA ASP A 243 3.33 33.22 4.86
C ASP A 243 4.65 32.90 5.56
N MET A 244 5.59 33.86 5.56
CA MET A 244 6.88 33.72 6.23
C MET A 244 6.71 33.52 7.74
N GLN A 245 5.80 34.26 8.38
CA GLN A 245 5.49 34.08 9.80
C GLN A 245 4.96 32.68 10.11
N LYS A 246 4.06 32.15 9.27
CA LYS A 246 3.54 30.78 9.42
C LYS A 246 4.66 29.76 9.29
N ILE A 247 5.48 29.87 8.24
CA ILE A 247 6.63 28.99 8.02
C ILE A 247 7.58 29.01 9.22
N TYR A 248 7.95 30.20 9.71
CA TYR A 248 8.84 30.32 10.87
C TYR A 248 8.23 29.78 12.15
N LYS A 249 6.91 29.90 12.33
CA LYS A 249 6.21 29.34 13.50
C LYS A 249 6.26 27.82 13.50
N ASP A 250 6.02 27.20 12.35
CA ASP A 250 5.91 25.75 12.19
C ASP A 250 7.27 25.04 12.09
N LEU A 251 8.35 25.80 11.84
CA LEU A 251 9.71 25.27 11.78
C LEU A 251 10.11 24.53 13.08
N PRO A 252 10.56 23.27 13.01
CA PRO A 252 11.15 22.54 14.13
C PRO A 252 12.34 23.29 14.72
N ARG A 253 12.51 23.21 16.06
CA ARG A 253 13.62 23.89 16.76
C ARG A 253 15.00 23.53 16.23
N LYS A 254 15.20 22.29 15.78
CA LYS A 254 16.46 21.84 15.16
C LYS A 254 16.72 22.59 13.85
N LEU A 255 15.72 22.68 12.97
CA LEU A 255 15.80 23.40 11.70
C LEU A 255 15.92 24.92 11.87
N LYS A 256 15.39 25.51 12.95
CA LYS A 256 15.61 26.94 13.28
C LYS A 256 17.07 27.28 13.59
N ARG A 257 17.91 26.27 13.85
CA ARG A 257 19.34 26.46 14.08
C ARG A 257 20.17 26.04 12.88
N GLU A 258 19.54 25.52 11.82
CA GLU A 258 20.26 25.16 10.60
C GLU A 258 20.60 26.44 9.82
N PRO A 259 21.90 26.73 9.63
CA PRO A 259 22.34 27.97 9.00
C PRO A 259 21.78 28.21 7.61
N ASP A 260 21.72 27.17 6.78
CA ASP A 260 21.30 27.27 5.37
C ASP A 260 19.82 27.67 5.24
N LEU A 261 18.96 27.05 6.05
CA LEU A 261 17.52 27.30 6.01
C LEU A 261 17.17 28.68 6.57
N ILE A 262 17.82 29.06 7.68
CA ILE A 262 17.67 30.40 8.28
C ILE A 262 18.22 31.47 7.34
N GLY A 263 19.35 31.23 6.68
CA GLY A 263 19.91 32.13 5.68
C GLY A 263 18.97 32.32 4.49
N SER A 264 18.34 31.24 4.02
CA SER A 264 17.31 31.30 2.97
C SER A 264 16.03 32.03 3.43
N TYR A 265 15.65 31.88 4.69
CA TYR A 265 14.53 32.60 5.29
C TYR A 265 14.79 34.12 5.31
N ILE A 266 16.00 34.53 5.70
CA ILE A 266 16.40 35.95 5.72
C ILE A 266 16.47 36.52 4.30
N ASP A 267 17.06 35.81 3.35
CA ASP A 267 17.10 36.22 1.94
C ASP A 267 15.68 36.44 1.39
N LYS A 268 14.75 35.53 1.70
CA LYS A 268 13.36 35.67 1.30
C LYS A 268 12.67 36.88 1.97
N LEU A 269 12.98 37.20 3.23
CA LEU A 269 12.52 38.44 3.86
C LEU A 269 13.04 39.68 3.14
N LEU A 270 14.31 39.67 2.70
CA LEU A 270 14.89 40.77 1.93
C LEU A 270 14.20 40.94 0.57
N MET A 271 13.92 39.84 -0.14
CA MET A 271 13.14 39.84 -1.39
C MET A 271 11.74 40.42 -1.22
N LEU A 272 11.10 40.20 -0.07
CA LEU A 272 9.77 40.73 0.27
C LEU A 272 9.81 42.16 0.81
N GLY A 273 10.99 42.77 0.94
CA GLY A 273 11.17 44.14 1.42
C GLY A 273 11.21 44.29 2.94
N GLU A 274 11.09 43.21 3.71
CA GLU A 274 11.09 43.17 5.18
C GLU A 274 12.51 43.31 5.77
N THR A 275 13.21 44.37 5.36
CA THR A 275 14.65 44.58 5.62
C THR A 275 14.95 44.73 7.11
N SER A 276 14.09 45.42 7.87
CA SER A 276 14.28 45.62 9.32
C SER A 276 14.28 44.29 10.09
N ARG A 277 13.36 43.37 9.74
CA ARG A 277 13.27 42.06 10.40
C ARG A 277 14.39 41.12 9.97
N ALA A 278 14.73 41.15 8.69
CA ALA A 278 15.88 40.43 8.14
C ALA A 278 17.17 40.82 8.89
N LYS A 279 17.38 42.13 9.10
CA LYS A 279 18.48 42.67 9.88
C LYS A 279 18.49 42.15 11.31
N GLU A 280 17.39 42.32 12.05
CA GLU A 280 17.32 41.91 13.46
C GLU A 280 17.71 40.45 13.64
N LEU A 281 17.18 39.57 12.79
CA LEU A 281 17.47 38.15 12.82
C LEU A 281 18.93 37.86 12.43
N ALA A 282 19.42 38.44 11.34
CA ALA A 282 20.79 38.26 10.87
C ALA A 282 21.83 38.67 11.92
N VAL A 283 21.63 39.82 12.55
CA VAL A 283 22.52 40.36 13.59
C VAL A 283 22.52 39.46 14.84
N ASP A 284 21.36 38.99 15.27
CA ASP A 284 21.25 38.07 16.42
C ASP A 284 22.00 36.76 16.17
N ILE A 285 21.89 36.20 14.96
CA ILE A 285 22.57 34.96 14.58
C ILE A 285 24.08 35.17 14.51
N LEU A 286 24.54 36.20 13.78
CA LEU A 286 25.98 36.49 13.64
C LEU A 286 26.64 36.76 14.99
N LYS A 287 25.95 37.35 15.96
CA LYS A 287 26.51 37.55 17.30
C LYS A 287 26.70 36.25 18.07
N LYS A 288 25.93 35.20 17.77
CA LYS A 288 25.93 33.93 18.50
C LYS A 288 26.81 32.86 17.88
N ASP A 289 26.83 32.77 16.55
CA ASP A 289 27.48 31.69 15.82
C ASP A 289 28.06 32.19 14.48
N GLU A 290 29.22 31.65 14.12
CA GLU A 290 29.99 31.95 12.91
C GLU A 290 30.02 30.76 11.95
N SER A 291 28.90 30.04 11.87
CA SER A 291 28.85 28.86 10.99
C SER A 291 29.22 29.25 9.54
N PRO A 292 30.18 28.56 8.90
CA PRO A 292 30.55 28.80 7.50
C PRO A 292 29.36 28.72 6.55
N ALA A 293 28.38 27.87 6.86
CA ALA A 293 27.14 27.72 6.13
C ALA A 293 26.28 29.00 6.17
N PHE A 294 26.19 29.70 7.31
CA PHE A 294 25.46 30.97 7.37
C PHE A 294 26.15 32.06 6.55
N LEU A 295 27.48 32.13 6.61
CA LEU A 295 28.27 33.07 5.79
C LEU A 295 28.07 32.81 4.30
N GLU A 296 28.03 31.54 3.90
CA GLU A 296 27.73 31.13 2.53
C GLU A 296 26.28 31.46 2.10
N ALA A 297 25.34 31.56 3.05
CA ALA A 297 23.99 32.05 2.75
C ALA A 297 23.99 33.57 2.55
N ILE A 298 24.71 34.33 3.39
CA ILE A 298 24.88 35.79 3.26
C ILE A 298 25.48 36.17 1.91
N SER A 299 26.42 35.37 1.39
CA SER A 299 27.06 35.61 0.08
C SER A 299 26.09 35.55 -1.12
N LYS A 300 24.87 35.05 -0.90
CA LYS A 300 23.82 34.90 -1.91
C LYS A 300 22.68 35.90 -1.74
N TRP A 301 22.63 36.64 -0.64
CA TRP A 301 21.55 37.59 -0.37
C TRP A 301 21.43 38.65 -1.46
N ASN A 302 20.18 38.96 -1.81
CA ASN A 302 19.86 39.89 -2.89
C ASN A 302 19.96 41.38 -2.49
N LYS A 303 20.16 41.68 -1.22
CA LYS A 303 20.20 43.03 -0.68
C LYS A 303 21.23 43.15 0.44
N GLY A 304 21.96 44.26 0.45
CA GLY A 304 22.95 44.57 1.47
C GLY A 304 22.31 45.11 2.74
N ILE A 305 22.87 44.75 3.90
CA ILE A 305 22.46 45.25 5.21
C ILE A 305 23.70 45.88 5.87
N PRO A 306 23.75 47.21 6.09
CA PRO A 306 24.93 47.89 6.62
C PRO A 306 25.42 47.31 7.96
N GLU A 307 24.51 47.04 8.89
CA GLU A 307 24.85 46.51 10.20
C GLU A 307 25.41 45.08 10.14
N VAL A 308 25.02 44.30 9.12
CA VAL A 308 25.62 42.98 8.87
C VAL A 308 27.04 43.15 8.32
N LEU A 309 27.25 44.06 7.38
CA LEU A 309 28.59 44.35 6.84
C LEU A 309 29.56 44.81 7.93
N GLU A 310 29.15 45.71 8.82
CA GLU A 310 29.96 46.18 9.94
C GLU A 310 30.39 45.02 10.87
N LEU A 311 29.47 44.11 11.18
CA LEU A 311 29.77 42.94 12.00
C LEU A 311 30.73 41.98 11.30
N LEU A 312 30.56 41.76 9.99
CA LEU A 312 31.45 40.90 9.21
C LEU A 312 32.86 41.49 9.12
N LYS A 313 33.01 42.80 8.84
CA LYS A 313 34.31 43.50 8.81
C LYS A 313 34.99 43.50 10.17
N LYS A 314 34.24 43.73 11.26
CA LYS A 314 34.77 43.63 12.62
C LYS A 314 35.34 42.22 12.89
N LYS A 315 34.61 41.17 12.49
CA LYS A 315 35.05 39.79 12.65
C LYS A 315 36.26 39.44 11.80
N GLU A 316 36.33 39.97 10.58
CA GLU A 316 37.53 39.86 9.75
C GLU A 316 38.75 40.47 10.46
N SER A 317 38.59 41.66 11.05
CA SER A 317 39.66 42.34 11.80
C SER A 317 40.00 41.69 13.14
N ASP A 318 39.08 40.96 13.77
CA ASP A 318 39.34 40.24 15.03
C ASP A 318 40.08 38.90 14.76
N ASN A 319 39.96 38.33 13.56
CA ASN A 319 40.52 37.02 13.16
C ASN A 319 41.96 37.07 12.59
N ILE A 320 42.82 37.95 13.12
CA ILE A 320 44.18 38.27 12.61
C ILE A 320 45.14 37.05 12.41
N ILE A 321 44.79 35.83 12.83
CA ILE A 321 45.69 34.66 12.77
C ILE A 321 45.28 33.57 11.76
N SER A 322 44.17 33.70 11.00
CA SER A 322 43.85 32.72 9.94
C SER A 322 43.53 33.34 8.58
N ALA A 323 44.48 34.13 8.05
CA ALA A 323 44.47 34.68 6.69
C ALA A 323 44.39 33.63 5.55
N GLN A 324 44.17 32.35 5.88
CA GLN A 324 44.08 31.22 4.95
C GLN A 324 42.72 30.47 5.01
N VAL A 325 41.77 30.84 5.89
CA VAL A 325 40.72 29.88 6.31
C VAL A 325 39.24 30.28 6.10
N ASN A 326 38.85 31.53 5.77
CA ASN A 326 37.40 31.82 5.68
C ASN A 326 36.95 32.42 4.35
N VAL A 327 37.09 31.63 3.27
CA VAL A 327 36.46 31.91 1.96
C VAL A 327 34.97 32.30 2.10
N PRO A 328 34.13 31.61 2.91
CA PRO A 328 32.75 32.03 3.14
C PRO A 328 32.60 33.44 3.71
N LEU A 329 33.46 33.86 4.65
CA LEU A 329 33.43 35.22 5.22
C LEU A 329 33.74 36.28 4.16
N LEU A 330 34.80 36.09 3.37
CA LEU A 330 35.17 37.02 2.29
C LEU A 330 34.08 37.11 1.22
N LYS A 331 33.46 35.97 0.85
CA LYS A 331 32.31 35.95 -0.05
C LYS A 331 31.11 36.72 0.53
N ALA A 332 30.85 36.60 1.83
CA ALA A 332 29.77 37.30 2.51
C ALA A 332 30.01 38.83 2.52
N ILE A 333 31.22 39.26 2.89
CA ILE A 333 31.61 40.68 2.88
C ILE A 333 31.51 41.25 1.46
N GLY A 334 32.15 40.59 0.49
CA GLY A 334 32.12 41.03 -0.90
C GLY A 334 30.70 41.10 -1.48
N ASN A 335 29.81 40.18 -1.12
CA ASN A 335 28.41 40.26 -1.55
C ASN A 335 27.69 41.45 -0.90
N MET A 336 27.86 41.67 0.40
CA MET A 336 27.24 42.82 1.08
C MET A 336 27.71 44.15 0.49
N GLU A 337 29.01 44.30 0.23
CA GLU A 337 29.60 45.47 -0.42
C GLU A 337 29.05 45.67 -1.84
N LEU A 338 28.98 44.60 -2.63
CA LEU A 338 28.39 44.62 -3.97
C LEU A 338 26.93 45.09 -3.93
N GLN A 339 26.11 44.53 -3.04
CA GLN A 339 24.70 44.93 -2.91
C GLN A 339 24.51 46.36 -2.38
N MET A 340 25.54 46.93 -1.73
CA MET A 340 25.55 48.32 -1.25
C MET A 340 26.18 49.29 -2.25
N GLY A 341 26.69 48.81 -3.40
CA GLY A 341 27.34 49.64 -4.42
C GLY A 341 28.80 50.01 -4.11
N LEU A 342 29.43 49.35 -3.13
CA LEU A 342 30.83 49.54 -2.76
C LEU A 342 31.74 48.69 -3.68
N LEU A 343 31.76 49.04 -4.97
CA LEU A 343 32.30 48.18 -6.04
C LEU A 343 33.79 47.88 -5.89
N ASN A 344 34.60 48.85 -5.44
CA ASN A 344 36.04 48.66 -5.28
C ASN A 344 36.36 47.70 -4.12
N ASP A 345 35.70 47.89 -2.97
CA ASP A 345 35.87 47.01 -1.81
C ASP A 345 35.41 45.58 -2.15
N ALA A 346 34.27 45.46 -2.83
CA ALA A 346 33.75 44.18 -3.30
C ALA A 346 34.73 43.49 -4.26
N MET A 347 35.33 44.24 -5.18
CA MET A 347 36.33 43.73 -6.12
C MET A 347 37.56 43.19 -5.40
N GLU A 348 38.05 43.91 -4.38
CA GLU A 348 39.19 43.48 -3.56
C GLU A 348 38.89 42.15 -2.87
N ASN A 349 37.74 42.04 -2.20
CA ASN A 349 37.35 40.83 -1.48
C ASN A 349 37.13 39.64 -2.41
N TYR A 350 36.45 39.82 -3.54
CA TYR A 350 36.26 38.73 -4.51
C TYR A 350 37.56 38.34 -5.23
N SER A 351 38.51 39.25 -5.41
CA SER A 351 39.83 38.93 -5.97
C SER A 351 40.63 38.04 -5.01
N LYS A 352 40.62 38.35 -3.70
CA LYS A 352 41.22 37.48 -2.66
C LYS A 352 40.58 36.08 -2.68
N VAL A 353 39.26 36.00 -2.81
CA VAL A 353 38.55 34.71 -2.92
C VAL A 353 38.93 33.97 -4.21
N LEU A 354 39.10 34.68 -5.33
CA LEU A 354 39.46 34.07 -6.60
C LEU A 354 40.85 33.40 -6.58
N ASP A 355 41.79 34.01 -5.87
CA ASP A 355 43.14 33.46 -5.68
C ASP A 355 43.11 32.14 -4.88
N MET A 356 42.13 31.98 -3.98
CA MET A 356 41.91 30.78 -3.19
C MET A 356 41.07 29.73 -3.91
N THR A 357 39.99 30.15 -4.57
CA THR A 357 38.98 29.28 -5.20
C THR A 357 38.56 29.83 -6.56
N LYS A 358 38.94 29.12 -7.63
CA LYS A 358 38.63 29.48 -9.03
C LYS A 358 37.31 28.85 -9.47
N THR A 359 36.22 29.30 -8.86
CA THR A 359 34.87 28.77 -9.11
C THR A 359 34.05 29.71 -9.99
N SER A 360 33.09 29.13 -10.73
CA SER A 360 32.24 29.88 -11.67
C SER A 360 31.45 31.03 -11.00
N ASP A 361 31.00 30.87 -9.76
CA ASP A 361 30.26 31.89 -9.01
C ASP A 361 31.10 33.15 -8.77
N ILE A 362 32.39 32.99 -8.47
CA ILE A 362 33.30 34.11 -8.19
C ILE A 362 33.66 34.86 -9.46
N TYR A 363 33.93 34.14 -10.56
CA TYR A 363 34.11 34.77 -11.86
C TYR A 363 32.88 35.59 -12.28
N TYR A 364 31.68 35.06 -12.04
CA TYR A 364 30.44 35.75 -12.33
C TYR A 364 30.26 37.02 -11.47
N LYS A 365 30.53 36.96 -10.16
CA LYS A 365 30.46 38.13 -9.26
C LYS A 365 31.44 39.24 -9.67
N ILE A 366 32.69 38.88 -10.03
CA ILE A 366 33.68 39.84 -10.54
C ILE A 366 33.21 40.47 -11.86
N ALA A 367 32.67 39.67 -12.77
CA ALA A 367 32.12 40.19 -14.03
C ALA A 367 30.95 41.16 -13.79
N GLN A 368 30.09 40.88 -12.81
CA GLN A 368 29.01 41.80 -12.40
C GLN A 368 29.56 43.13 -11.87
N ILE A 369 30.59 43.10 -11.02
CA ILE A 369 31.25 44.31 -10.50
C ILE A 369 31.84 45.14 -11.65
N LEU A 370 32.62 44.52 -12.53
CA LEU A 370 33.22 45.18 -13.69
C LEU A 370 32.16 45.77 -14.63
N THR A 371 31.03 45.08 -14.80
CA THR A 371 29.90 45.60 -15.58
C THR A 371 29.31 46.86 -14.95
N GLN A 372 29.12 46.88 -13.62
CA GLN A 372 28.64 48.07 -12.91
C GLN A 372 29.65 49.23 -12.94
N GLN A 373 30.95 48.92 -13.03
CA GLN A 373 32.03 49.89 -13.27
C GLN A 373 32.19 50.31 -14.74
N GLN A 374 31.38 49.78 -15.66
CA GLN A 374 31.45 50.03 -17.10
C GLN A 374 32.73 49.51 -17.78
N ASN A 375 33.48 48.60 -17.15
CA ASN A 375 34.63 47.91 -17.75
C ASN A 375 34.18 46.64 -18.50
N TYR A 376 33.48 46.84 -19.62
CA TYR A 376 32.81 45.76 -20.34
C TYR A 376 33.76 44.73 -20.98
N ALA A 377 34.97 45.16 -21.39
CA ALA A 377 35.94 44.28 -22.02
C ALA A 377 36.47 43.21 -21.05
N GLU A 378 36.86 43.64 -19.84
CA GLU A 378 37.27 42.72 -18.79
C GLU A 378 36.07 41.90 -18.28
N ALA A 379 34.90 42.52 -18.10
CA ALA A 379 33.70 41.82 -17.68
C ALA A 379 33.38 40.62 -18.61
N THR A 380 33.47 40.81 -19.93
CA THR A 380 33.26 39.75 -20.93
C THR A 380 34.24 38.60 -20.76
N THR A 381 35.50 38.91 -20.46
CA THR A 381 36.54 37.91 -20.21
C THR A 381 36.20 37.07 -18.97
N TYR A 382 35.74 37.72 -17.89
CA TYR A 382 35.34 37.04 -16.66
C TYR A 382 34.04 36.22 -16.82
N PHE A 383 33.07 36.71 -17.59
CA PHE A 383 31.88 35.90 -17.95
C PHE A 383 32.27 34.64 -18.74
N THR A 384 33.23 34.76 -19.66
CA THR A 384 33.73 33.61 -20.43
C THR A 384 34.42 32.60 -19.51
N LYS A 385 35.25 33.07 -18.56
CA LYS A 385 35.88 32.21 -17.55
C LYS A 385 34.86 31.52 -16.66
N ALA A 386 33.78 32.21 -16.29
CA ALA A 386 32.68 31.61 -15.52
C ALA A 386 32.03 30.45 -16.29
N ALA A 387 31.67 30.66 -17.56
CA ALA A 387 31.08 29.62 -18.41
C ALA A 387 32.01 28.40 -18.60
N LEU A 388 33.31 28.63 -18.81
CA LEU A 388 34.28 27.53 -18.92
C LEU A 388 34.50 26.77 -17.60
N ALA A 389 34.26 27.42 -16.47
CA ALA A 389 34.39 26.81 -15.14
C ALA A 389 33.12 26.05 -14.72
N SER A 390 31.96 26.28 -15.35
CA SER A 390 30.72 25.54 -15.07
C SER A 390 30.61 24.20 -15.80
N ASP A 391 31.40 23.99 -16.85
CA ASP A 391 31.42 22.76 -17.67
C ASP A 391 32.34 21.65 -17.11
N LYS A 392 32.97 21.87 -15.95
CA LYS A 392 33.79 20.90 -15.21
C LYS A 392 33.14 20.55 -13.88
#